data_AF-A0A935QYA9-F1
#
_entry.id   AF-A0A935QYA9-F1
#
_cell.length_a   1.000
_cell.length_b   1.000
_cell.length_c   1.000
_cell.angle_alpha   90.00
_cell.angle_beta   90.00
_cell.angle_gamma   90.00
#
_symmetry.space_group_name_H-M   'P 1'
#
loop_
_entity.id
_entity.type
_entity.pdbx_description
1 polymer ?
#
loop_
_entity_poly.entity_id
_entity_poly.type
_entity_poly.pdbx_seq_one_letter_code
_entity_poly.pdbx_strand_id
1 'polypeptide(L)'
;MLQSESNLPQLDEILRRVLALCRARQGRLAAVVVTAPNDVDVSALAHHLTWRLESAGRAGVEVEVVTHPDRAGLDLLSLEFSW
;
A
#
# COMPACT_ATOMS: atom_id res chain seq x y z
N MET A 1 5.30 20.93 -8.20
CA MET A 1 4.94 21.62 -6.93
C MET A 1 4.66 20.52 -5.94
N LEU A 2 5.55 20.31 -4.96
CA LEU A 2 5.53 19.17 -4.05
C LEU A 2 4.31 19.27 -3.11
N GLN A 3 3.22 18.58 -3.42
CA GLN A 3 2.19 18.22 -2.42
C GLN A 3 2.65 17.04 -1.53
N SER A 4 3.94 16.70 -1.59
CA SER A 4 4.53 15.50 -1.00
C SER A 4 4.59 15.49 0.53
N GLU A 5 4.34 16.59 1.23
CA GLU A 5 4.43 16.64 2.70
C GLU A 5 3.09 16.40 3.42
N SER A 6 1.95 16.74 2.81
CA SER A 6 0.63 16.54 3.46
C SER A 6 0.15 15.08 3.43
N ASN A 7 0.68 14.26 2.53
CA ASN A 7 0.31 12.84 2.40
C ASN A 7 1.22 11.88 3.20
N LEU A 8 2.33 12.36 3.79
CA LEU A 8 3.27 11.54 4.57
C LEU A 8 2.63 10.82 5.77
N PRO A 9 1.75 11.46 6.58
CA PRO A 9 1.13 10.77 7.72
C PRO A 9 0.22 9.62 7.27
N GLN A 10 -0.47 9.78 6.14
CA GLN A 10 -1.34 8.74 5.60
C GLN A 10 -0.54 7.59 4.98
N LEU A 11 0.59 7.90 4.34
CA LEU A 11 1.54 6.92 3.81
C LEU A 11 2.11 6.02 4.91
N ASP A 12 2.58 6.61 6.01
CA ASP A 12 3.13 5.86 7.14
C ASP A 12 2.07 4.97 7.81
N GLU A 13 0.82 5.44 7.89
CA GLU A 13 -0.29 4.64 8.40
C GLU A 13 -0.61 3.44 7.49
N ILE A 14 -0.65 3.63 6.16
CA ILE A 14 -0.84 2.51 5.22
C ILE A 14 0.30 1.53 5.33
N LEU A 15 1.54 1.99 5.34
CA LEU A 15 2.70 1.12 5.48
C LEU A 15 2.60 0.27 6.75
N ARG A 16 2.21 0.90 7.87
CA ARG A 16 1.98 0.19 9.14
C ARG A 16 0.88 -0.87 9.00
N ARG A 17 -0.24 -0.53 8.36
CA ARG A 17 -1.37 -1.45 8.11
C ARG A 17 -0.98 -2.60 7.18
N VAL A 18 -0.28 -2.31 6.08
CA VAL A 18 0.24 -3.30 5.12
C VAL A 18 1.18 -4.27 5.82
N LEU A 19 2.17 -3.77 6.56
CA LEU A 19 3.11 -4.61 7.30
C LEU A 19 2.41 -5.44 8.39
N ALA A 20 1.39 -4.87 9.05
CA ALA A 20 0.57 -5.61 10.00
C ALA A 20 -0.20 -6.75 9.31
N LEU A 21 -0.77 -6.51 8.13
CA LEU A 21 -1.41 -7.55 7.32
C LEU A 21 -0.41 -8.63 6.88
N CYS A 22 0.77 -8.25 6.37
CA CYS A 22 1.83 -9.20 6.02
C CYS A 22 2.22 -10.09 7.21
N ARG A 23 2.28 -9.52 8.42
CA ARG A 23 2.57 -10.26 9.66
C ARG A 23 1.41 -11.16 10.07
N ALA A 24 0.18 -10.68 10.00
CA ALA A 24 -1.01 -11.46 10.35
C ALA A 24 -1.27 -12.62 9.38
N ARG A 25 -0.84 -12.48 8.12
CA ARG A 25 -1.12 -13.43 7.04
C ARG A 25 0.08 -14.32 6.66
N GLN A 26 1.17 -14.31 7.43
CA GLN A 26 2.36 -15.17 7.32
C GLN A 26 2.44 -16.09 6.08
N GLY A 27 2.83 -15.53 4.92
CA GLY A 27 3.06 -16.30 3.69
C GLY A 27 1.82 -16.59 2.83
N ARG A 28 0.62 -16.18 3.26
CA ARG A 28 -0.64 -16.29 2.52
C ARG A 28 -1.01 -15.01 1.77
N LEU A 29 -0.39 -13.87 2.11
CA LEU A 29 -0.67 -12.62 1.42
C LEU A 29 0.00 -12.63 0.05
N ALA A 30 -0.81 -12.59 -1.01
CA ALA A 30 -0.35 -12.60 -2.39
C ALA A 30 -0.14 -11.18 -2.90
N ALA A 31 -1.14 -10.33 -2.66
CA ALA A 31 -1.16 -8.97 -3.17
C ALA A 31 -1.91 -8.03 -2.23
N VAL A 32 -1.61 -6.75 -2.38
CA VAL A 32 -2.24 -5.65 -1.66
C VAL A 32 -2.63 -4.57 -2.65
N VAL A 33 -3.89 -4.16 -2.60
CA VAL A 33 -4.42 -3.06 -3.41
C VAL A 33 -4.65 -1.86 -2.49
N VAL A 34 -4.04 -0.72 -2.81
CA VAL A 34 -4.25 0.54 -2.13
C VAL A 34 -5.09 1.45 -3.01
N THR A 35 -6.26 1.86 -2.51
CA THR A 35 -7.08 2.86 -3.19
C THR A 35 -6.69 4.24 -2.70
N ALA A 36 -6.34 5.15 -3.61
CA ALA A 36 -5.89 6.51 -3.32
C ALA A 36 -6.82 7.58 -3.93
N PRO A 37 -6.82 8.82 -3.41
CA PRO A 37 -7.45 9.94 -4.08
C PRO A 37 -6.72 10.31 -5.39
N ASN A 38 -7.39 11.01 -6.30
CA ASN A 38 -6.86 11.35 -7.64
C ASN A 38 -5.61 12.25 -7.65
N ASP A 39 -5.32 12.95 -6.56
CA ASP A 39 -4.16 13.84 -6.44
C ASP A 39 -2.89 13.12 -5.98
N VAL A 40 -2.96 11.80 -5.75
CA VAL A 40 -1.80 10.98 -5.38
C VAL A 40 -1.08 10.45 -6.61
N ASP A 41 0.25 10.57 -6.60
CA ASP A 41 1.12 9.87 -7.55
C ASP A 41 1.15 8.38 -7.23
N VAL A 42 0.33 7.64 -7.96
CA VAL A 42 0.14 6.19 -7.86
C VAL A 42 1.45 5.43 -8.03
N SER A 43 2.28 5.84 -8.99
CA SER A 43 3.54 5.16 -9.32
C SER A 43 4.56 5.34 -8.21
N ALA A 44 4.69 6.56 -7.69
CA ALA A 44 5.56 6.84 -6.56
C ALA A 44 5.10 6.09 -5.29
N LEU A 45 3.80 6.05 -5.04
CA LEU A 45 3.22 5.32 -3.91
C LEU A 45 3.46 3.82 -4.01
N ALA A 46 3.15 3.21 -5.16
CA ALA A 46 3.37 1.79 -5.41
C ALA A 46 4.85 1.43 -5.24
N HIS A 47 5.76 2.22 -5.83
CA HIS A 47 7.20 2.01 -5.71
C HIS A 47 7.67 2.10 -4.25
N HIS A 48 7.19 3.09 -3.50
CA HIS A 48 7.56 3.26 -2.09
C HIS A 48 7.07 2.09 -1.23
N LEU A 49 5.83 1.65 -1.42
CA LEU A 49 5.25 0.50 -0.70
C LEU A 49 6.02 -0.79 -1.00
N THR A 50 6.29 -1.06 -2.27
CA THR A 50 7.07 -2.24 -2.71
C THR A 50 8.45 -2.23 -2.07
N TRP A 51 9.19 -1.13 -2.17
CA TRP A 51 10.53 -1.01 -1.59
C TRP A 51 10.53 -1.25 -0.07
N ARG A 52 9.53 -0.71 0.64
CA ARG A 52 9.39 -0.92 2.09
C ARG A 52 9.08 -2.37 2.43
N LEU A 53 8.19 -3.02 1.68
CA LEU A 53 7.86 -4.45 1.86
C LEU A 53 9.08 -5.34 1.67
N GLU A 54 9.85 -5.10 0.60
CA GLU A 54 11.11 -5.81 0.34
C GLU A 54 12.11 -5.60 1.48
N SER A 55 12.30 -4.36 1.94
CA SER A 55 13.18 -4.04 3.06
C SER A 55 12.75 -4.73 4.38
N ALA A 56 11.46 -5.03 4.52
CA ALA A 56 10.89 -5.76 5.66
C ALA A 56 10.90 -7.29 5.49
N GLY A 57 11.55 -7.81 4.44
CA GLY A 57 11.62 -9.25 4.14
C GLY A 57 10.31 -9.84 3.63
N ARG A 58 9.45 -9.03 3.02
CA ARG A 58 8.16 -9.43 2.43
C ARG A 58 8.20 -9.35 0.90
N ALA A 59 9.34 -9.74 0.31
CA ALA A 59 9.46 -9.87 -1.14
C ALA A 59 8.41 -10.86 -1.67
N GLY A 60 7.81 -10.54 -2.82
CA GLY A 60 6.80 -11.37 -3.48
C GLY A 60 5.34 -11.02 -3.15
N VAL A 61 5.09 -10.03 -2.27
CA VAL A 61 3.75 -9.43 -2.15
C VAL A 61 3.60 -8.39 -3.25
N GLU A 62 2.68 -8.61 -4.19
CA GLU A 62 2.38 -7.63 -5.23
C GLU A 62 1.67 -6.41 -4.65
N VAL A 63 2.05 -5.22 -5.12
CA VAL A 63 1.41 -3.96 -4.72
C VAL A 63 0.77 -3.34 -5.93
N GLU A 64 -0.52 -3.10 -5.84
CA GLU A 64 -1.27 -2.31 -6.80
C GLU A 64 -1.81 -1.07 -6.11
N VAL A 65 -1.74 0.07 -6.78
CA VAL A 65 -2.32 1.32 -6.30
C VAL A 65 -3.30 1.79 -7.37
N VAL A 66 -4.51 2.11 -6.97
CA VAL A 66 -5.57 2.58 -7.88
C VAL A 66 -6.13 3.89 -7.36
N THR A 67 -6.38 4.84 -8.26
CA THR A 67 -7.07 6.07 -7.88
C THR A 67 -8.57 5.90 -7.94
N HIS A 68 -9.27 6.55 -7.02
CA HIS A 68 -10.72 6.61 -7.04
C HIS A 68 -11.18 8.05 -6.79
N PRO A 69 -11.96 8.66 -7.71
CA PRO A 69 -12.29 10.08 -7.67
C PRO A 69 -13.05 10.51 -6.41
N ASP A 70 -13.88 9.62 -5.86
CA ASP A 70 -14.70 9.92 -4.68
C ASP A 70 -14.04 9.54 -3.35
N ARG A 71 -12.74 9.19 -3.35
CA ARG A 71 -12.03 8.83 -2.13
C ARG A 71 -11.44 10.04 -1.43
N ALA A 72 -11.79 10.22 -0.16
CA ALA A 72 -11.21 11.25 0.71
C ALA A 72 -9.86 10.83 1.35
N GLY A 73 -9.43 9.57 1.17
CA GLY A 73 -8.23 9.04 1.80
C GLY A 73 -7.86 7.67 1.27
N LEU A 74 -6.84 7.09 1.89
CA LEU A 74 -6.23 5.85 1.44
C LEU A 74 -6.85 4.62 2.10
N ASP A 75 -7.28 3.67 1.27
CA ASP A 75 -7.90 2.43 1.71
C ASP A 75 -7.13 1.20 1.26
N LEU A 76 -7.30 0.10 1.99
CA LEU A 76 -6.48 -1.09 1.87
C LEU A 76 -7.33 -2.33 1.64
N LEU A 77 -7.07 -3.02 0.53
CA LEU A 77 -7.65 -4.33 0.21
C LEU A 77 -6.52 -5.35 0.15
N SER A 78 -6.75 -6.56 0.67
CA SER A 78 -5.77 -7.65 0.66
C SER A 78 -6.29 -8.86 -0.11
N LEU A 79 -5.45 -9.43 -0.95
CA LEU A 79 -5.70 -10.69 -1.65
C LEU A 79 -4.86 -11.80 -1.01
N GLU A 80 -5.53 -12.86 -0.58
CA GLU A 80 -4.93 -13.97 0.17
C GLU A 80 -5.06 -15.29 -0.59
N PHE A 81 -4.02 -16.12 -0.50
CA PHE A 81 -4.09 -17.52 -0.93
C PHE A 81 -4.96 -18.33 0.04
N SER A 82 -5.97 -18.99 -0.51
CA SER A 82 -6.77 -20.00 0.16
C SER A 82 -6.29 -21.37 -0.29
N TRP A 83 -5.62 -22.10 0.60
CA TRP A 83 -5.31 -23.52 0.47
C TRP A 83 -6.17 -24.29 1.46
#